data_AF-A0A9Q4BWP9-F1
#
_entry.id   AF-A0A9Q4BWP9-F1
#
_cell.length_a   1.000
_cell.length_b   1.000
_cell.length_c   1.000
_cell.angle_alpha   90.00
_cell.angle_beta   90.00
_cell.angle_gamma   90.00
#
_symmetry.space_group_name_H-M   'P 1'
#
loop_
_entity.id
_entity.type
_entity.pdbx_description
1 polymer ?
#
loop_
_entity_poly.entity_id
_entity_poly.type
_entity_poly.pdbx_seq_one_letter_code
_entity_poly.pdbx_strand_id
1 'polypeptide(L)'
;MKARKLKSRVILHFLCGILLLVIAAINFNCLENSGHAGSKTSERPEDQDRETSGKEAAHDYQATDNAALKDTVLRYRMDRAIHYVPYLVKGRAPLSKLDSIYGSEGAKLILALNRLDEANIRRADTLVVPDTLANLLSYCPYPYVIEQAREVPKLLLISRRIQAFAAYENGVLVKWGPTSTGRKAKPTPEGLFSANWKSRKTTSTIDSSWILPYYFNFQNREGVALHQFSMPGYPASHACVRLLEADAKWLYYWAEQWILSDEGKVEAYGTPIIVFDEYRFGKRKPWKNLLENPDAINVTDNEIQALMDKYMPTIKERVEKRKEVLMARKDKETQDLEQH
;
A
#
# COMPACT_ATOMS: atom_id res chain seq x y z
N MET A 1 80.69 -20.45 -31.86
CA MET A 1 81.13 -19.35 -32.75
C MET A 1 79.94 -18.42 -33.01
N LYS A 2 80.10 -17.11 -32.70
CA LYS A 2 79.40 -15.87 -33.15
C LYS A 2 77.97 -15.98 -33.75
N ALA A 3 76.93 -15.39 -33.11
CA ALA A 3 76.41 -14.01 -33.25
C ALA A 3 75.47 -13.83 -34.50
N ARG A 4 74.34 -13.10 -34.54
CA ARG A 4 73.69 -12.04 -33.72
C ARG A 4 72.28 -11.72 -34.28
N LYS A 5 71.34 -11.26 -33.40
CA LYS A 5 70.27 -10.22 -33.56
C LYS A 5 69.04 -10.54 -34.48
N LEU A 6 67.80 -10.09 -34.23
CA LEU A 6 67.26 -8.88 -33.56
C LEU A 6 65.77 -9.04 -33.13
N LYS A 7 65.32 -8.22 -32.16
CA LYS A 7 63.94 -7.97 -31.61
C LYS A 7 63.01 -7.36 -32.71
N SER A 8 61.67 -7.18 -32.64
CA SER A 8 60.74 -6.83 -31.54
C SER A 8 59.27 -6.79 -32.05
N ARG A 9 58.32 -7.10 -31.15
CA ARG A 9 56.94 -6.60 -30.90
C ARG A 9 55.99 -6.14 -32.03
N VAL A 10 54.77 -6.69 -31.95
CA VAL A 10 53.49 -6.18 -32.47
C VAL A 10 52.76 -5.45 -31.33
N ILE A 11 52.20 -4.25 -31.58
CA ILE A 11 51.00 -3.68 -30.91
C ILE A 11 50.35 -2.65 -31.87
N LEU A 12 49.07 -2.92 -32.09
CA LEU A 12 47.90 -2.16 -32.55
C LEU A 12 47.89 -0.62 -32.36
N HIS A 13 47.44 0.15 -33.37
CA HIS A 13 46.25 1.01 -33.30
C HIS A 13 45.96 1.71 -34.65
N PHE A 14 44.70 1.55 -35.09
CA PHE A 14 44.06 2.20 -36.23
C PHE A 14 43.72 3.67 -35.93
N LEU A 15 43.99 4.58 -36.86
CA LEU A 15 43.32 5.88 -36.99
C LEU A 15 43.59 6.46 -38.38
N CYS A 16 42.53 6.80 -39.10
CA CYS A 16 42.28 8.12 -39.73
C CYS A 16 41.45 7.98 -41.02
N GLY A 17 40.36 8.74 -41.12
CA GLY A 17 39.78 9.11 -42.42
C GLY A 17 38.28 9.41 -42.44
N ILE A 18 37.95 10.72 -42.40
CA ILE A 18 36.98 11.40 -43.30
C ILE A 18 35.54 11.72 -42.79
N LEU A 19 35.34 13.04 -42.62
CA LEU A 19 34.22 13.94 -43.04
C LEU A 19 32.98 14.29 -42.16
N LEU A 20 32.89 15.61 -41.96
CA LEU A 20 31.77 16.55 -42.14
C LEU A 20 30.59 16.67 -41.14
N LEU A 21 30.32 17.95 -40.85
CA LEU A 21 29.05 18.66 -40.64
C LEU A 21 28.50 18.91 -39.22
N VAL A 22 28.70 20.17 -38.78
CA VAL A 22 27.75 21.17 -38.20
C VAL A 22 26.92 20.78 -36.95
N ILE A 23 27.00 21.61 -35.90
CA ILE A 23 25.92 22.45 -35.32
C ILE A 23 26.40 23.03 -33.96
N ALA A 24 26.04 24.30 -33.75
CA ALA A 24 26.41 25.20 -32.66
C ALA A 24 26.12 24.70 -31.24
N ALA A 25 26.99 25.05 -30.30
CA ALA A 25 26.72 25.03 -28.86
C ALA A 25 26.95 26.43 -28.28
N ILE A 26 25.91 26.95 -27.66
CA ILE A 26 25.79 28.28 -27.05
C ILE A 26 26.52 28.30 -25.70
N ASN A 27 27.11 29.46 -25.42
CA ASN A 27 27.88 29.84 -24.24
C ASN A 27 27.14 29.66 -22.90
N PHE A 28 27.96 29.36 -21.90
CA PHE A 28 27.74 29.57 -20.47
C PHE A 28 27.50 31.07 -20.19
N ASN A 29 26.49 31.42 -19.38
CA ASN A 29 26.65 32.49 -18.40
C ASN A 29 25.68 32.37 -17.21
N CYS A 30 26.23 32.62 -16.03
CA CYS A 30 25.57 32.76 -14.74
C CYS A 30 24.74 34.04 -14.64
N LEU A 31 23.66 34.01 -13.83
CA LEU A 31 23.49 34.75 -12.56
C LEU A 31 22.00 34.98 -12.24
N GLU A 32 21.69 34.65 -10.98
CA GLU A 32 20.67 35.20 -10.07
C GLU A 32 19.48 35.98 -10.66
N ASN A 33 18.26 35.52 -10.34
CA ASN A 33 17.34 36.42 -9.66
C ASN A 33 16.35 35.68 -8.75
N SER A 34 16.12 36.30 -7.60
CA SER A 34 15.13 35.96 -6.59
C SER A 34 13.72 36.34 -7.06
N GLY A 35 12.71 35.56 -6.68
CA GLY A 35 11.33 35.91 -7.01
C GLY A 35 10.32 34.79 -6.75
N HIS A 36 9.55 34.96 -5.68
CA HIS A 36 8.18 34.48 -5.45
C HIS A 36 7.52 33.62 -6.56
N ALA A 37 7.18 32.37 -6.22
CA ALA A 37 6.09 31.61 -6.84
C ALA A 37 5.41 30.83 -5.70
N GLY A 38 4.20 31.15 -5.27
CA GLY A 38 3.01 31.16 -6.10
C GLY A 38 2.31 29.82 -5.91
N SER A 39 1.38 29.78 -4.96
CA SER A 39 0.46 28.67 -4.69
C SER A 39 -0.17 28.20 -6.01
N LYS A 40 0.28 27.06 -6.55
CA LYS A 40 -0.42 26.37 -7.63
C LYS A 40 -1.33 25.32 -7.02
N THR A 41 -2.62 25.63 -7.04
CA THR A 41 -3.71 24.68 -6.92
C THR A 41 -3.49 23.55 -7.94
N SER A 42 -3.34 22.33 -7.44
CA SER A 42 -3.28 21.11 -8.24
C SER A 42 -4.64 20.91 -8.91
N GLU A 43 -4.76 21.24 -10.18
CA GLU A 43 -5.91 20.89 -11.00
C GLU A 43 -5.98 19.35 -11.18
N ARG A 44 -7.18 18.81 -10.98
CA ARG A 44 -7.53 17.39 -11.12
C ARG A 44 -7.38 16.99 -12.58
N PRO A 45 -6.59 15.95 -12.94
CA PRO A 45 -6.57 15.46 -14.32
C PRO A 45 -7.96 14.93 -14.70
N GLU A 46 -8.48 15.39 -15.84
CA GLU A 46 -9.69 14.86 -16.45
C GLU A 46 -9.47 13.39 -16.83
N ASP A 47 -10.33 12.52 -16.29
CA ASP A 47 -10.33 11.08 -16.51
C ASP A 47 -10.88 10.80 -17.92
N GLN A 48 -10.04 10.29 -18.83
CA GLN A 48 -10.44 9.98 -20.21
C GLN A 48 -11.16 8.63 -20.36
N ASP A 49 -11.45 7.93 -19.27
CA ASP A 49 -12.23 6.69 -19.31
C ASP A 49 -13.70 6.96 -18.91
N ARG A 50 -14.41 7.72 -19.75
CA ARG A 50 -15.87 7.83 -19.69
C ARG A 50 -16.49 6.63 -20.43
N GLU A 51 -16.26 5.43 -19.91
CA GLU A 51 -17.01 4.25 -20.33
C GLU A 51 -18.26 4.09 -19.45
N THR A 52 -19.37 3.88 -20.14
CA THR A 52 -20.76 3.84 -19.67
C THR A 52 -20.95 3.10 -18.36
N SER A 53 -21.74 3.72 -17.47
CA SER A 53 -22.31 3.18 -16.24
C SER A 53 -23.18 1.95 -16.51
N GLY A 54 -22.54 0.82 -16.81
CA GLY A 54 -23.15 -0.49 -16.81
C GLY A 54 -23.17 -1.00 -15.37
N LYS A 55 -24.30 -0.81 -14.67
CA LYS A 55 -24.72 -1.49 -13.43
C LYS A 55 -23.60 -2.26 -12.71
N GLU A 56 -22.66 -1.54 -12.09
CA GLU A 56 -21.87 -2.14 -11.02
C GLU A 56 -22.84 -2.31 -9.86
N ALA A 57 -23.24 -3.55 -9.61
CA ALA A 57 -24.12 -3.90 -8.51
C ALA A 57 -23.52 -3.31 -7.23
N ALA A 58 -24.18 -2.28 -6.69
CA ALA A 58 -24.09 -1.96 -5.30
C ALA A 58 -24.36 -3.28 -4.57
N HIS A 59 -23.31 -3.89 -4.03
CA HIS A 59 -23.47 -5.02 -3.14
C HIS A 59 -24.35 -4.49 -2.02
N ASP A 60 -25.59 -4.94 -1.99
CA ASP A 60 -26.55 -4.63 -0.95
C ASP A 60 -25.90 -5.09 0.36
N TYR A 61 -25.33 -4.15 1.10
CA TYR A 61 -24.76 -4.36 2.43
C TYR A 61 -25.95 -4.54 3.38
N GLN A 62 -26.73 -5.60 3.17
CA GLN A 62 -27.47 -6.20 4.26
C GLN A 62 -26.43 -6.60 5.28
N ALA A 63 -26.61 -6.12 6.52
CA ALA A 63 -25.80 -6.49 7.66
C ALA A 63 -25.63 -8.01 7.67
N THR A 64 -24.51 -8.48 7.12
CA THR A 64 -24.05 -9.85 7.30
C THR A 64 -24.02 -10.04 8.81
N ASP A 65 -24.61 -11.15 9.26
CA ASP A 65 -24.67 -11.44 10.68
C ASP A 65 -23.26 -11.34 11.27
N ASN A 66 -23.03 -10.30 12.06
CA ASN A 66 -21.72 -9.98 12.63
C ASN A 66 -21.22 -11.18 13.45
N ALA A 67 -22.12 -11.99 14.02
CA ALA A 67 -21.78 -13.24 14.68
C ALA A 67 -21.17 -14.27 13.71
N ALA A 68 -21.76 -14.46 12.53
CA ALA A 68 -21.23 -15.38 11.52
C ALA A 68 -19.87 -14.92 10.95
N LEU A 69 -19.68 -13.61 10.74
CA LEU A 69 -18.39 -13.03 10.36
C LEU A 69 -17.34 -13.22 11.46
N LYS A 70 -17.71 -12.98 12.71
CA LYS A 70 -16.85 -13.16 13.88
C LYS A 70 -16.43 -14.62 14.05
N ASP A 71 -17.36 -15.56 13.98
CA ASP A 71 -17.06 -17.00 14.02
C ASP A 71 -16.15 -17.42 12.86
N THR A 72 -16.40 -16.89 11.66
CA THR A 72 -15.58 -17.15 10.47
C THR A 72 -14.16 -16.64 10.62
N VAL A 73 -13.94 -15.46 11.21
CA VAL A 73 -12.59 -14.94 11.36
C VAL A 73 -11.84 -15.59 12.52
N LEU A 74 -12.55 -15.90 13.61
CA LEU A 74 -11.96 -16.52 14.78
C LEU A 74 -11.45 -17.93 14.51
N ARG A 75 -11.97 -18.63 13.50
CA ARG A 75 -11.43 -19.94 13.06
C ARG A 75 -10.00 -19.87 12.51
N TYR A 76 -9.53 -18.68 12.11
CA TYR A 76 -8.15 -18.47 11.68
C TYR A 76 -7.21 -18.18 12.84
N ARG A 77 -7.74 -17.86 14.03
CA ARG A 77 -6.91 -17.75 15.22
C ARG A 77 -6.30 -19.11 15.51
N MET A 78 -4.97 -19.16 15.57
CA MET A 78 -4.28 -20.40 15.90
C MET A 78 -4.28 -20.62 17.41
N ASP A 79 -4.72 -21.80 17.84
CA ASP A 79 -4.71 -22.20 19.25
C ASP A 79 -3.29 -22.52 19.77
N ARG A 80 -2.36 -22.75 18.84
CA ARG A 80 -0.94 -22.98 19.14
C ARG A 80 -0.08 -21.80 18.73
N ALA A 81 1.02 -21.59 19.46
CA ALA A 81 2.05 -20.66 19.05
C ALA A 81 2.71 -21.12 17.73
N ILE A 82 2.88 -20.17 16.81
CA ILE A 82 3.60 -20.38 15.55
C ILE A 82 5.07 -20.06 15.80
N HIS A 83 5.97 -20.99 15.51
CA HIS A 83 7.40 -20.69 15.56
C HIS A 83 7.89 -20.23 14.20
N TYR A 84 8.93 -19.40 14.20
CA TYR A 84 9.52 -18.92 12.96
C TYR A 84 10.99 -19.29 12.89
N VAL A 85 11.42 -19.74 11.72
CA VAL A 85 12.79 -20.13 11.44
C VAL A 85 13.41 -19.20 10.39
N PRO A 86 14.72 -18.92 10.50
CA PRO A 86 15.42 -18.14 9.49
C PRO A 86 15.66 -18.99 8.23
N TYR A 87 15.30 -18.45 7.07
CA TYR A 87 15.64 -19.04 5.77
C TYR A 87 16.62 -18.14 5.02
N LEU A 88 17.82 -18.62 4.75
CA LEU A 88 18.85 -17.86 4.04
C LEU A 88 18.53 -17.79 2.55
N VAL A 89 18.44 -16.57 2.02
CA VAL A 89 18.23 -16.35 0.58
C VAL A 89 19.58 -16.44 -0.11
N LYS A 90 19.82 -17.53 -0.85
CA LYS A 90 21.08 -17.78 -1.56
C LYS A 90 20.82 -18.22 -3.01
N GLY A 91 21.81 -18.00 -3.86
CA GLY A 91 21.88 -18.57 -5.20
C GLY A 91 21.13 -17.78 -6.28
N ARG A 92 21.07 -18.38 -7.48
CA ARG A 92 20.59 -17.71 -8.71
C ARG A 92 19.08 -17.80 -8.94
N ALA A 93 18.31 -18.54 -8.14
CA ALA A 93 16.85 -18.63 -8.30
C ALA A 93 16.14 -18.83 -6.94
N PRO A 94 16.20 -17.84 -6.04
CA PRO A 94 15.68 -18.01 -4.67
C PRO A 94 14.18 -18.24 -4.61
N LEU A 95 13.39 -17.65 -5.52
CA LEU A 95 11.94 -17.84 -5.56
C LEU A 95 11.57 -19.28 -5.93
N SER A 96 12.11 -19.79 -7.04
CA SER A 96 11.89 -21.18 -7.47
C SER A 96 12.30 -22.20 -6.39
N LYS A 97 13.36 -21.92 -5.63
CA LYS A 97 13.73 -22.77 -4.49
C LYS A 97 12.73 -22.67 -3.33
N LEU A 98 12.18 -21.49 -3.07
CA LEU A 98 11.14 -21.31 -2.07
C LEU A 98 9.86 -22.05 -2.48
N ASP A 99 9.45 -21.91 -3.74
CA ASP A 99 8.31 -22.61 -4.34
C ASP A 99 8.48 -24.14 -4.27
N SER A 100 9.68 -24.65 -4.53
CA SER A 100 9.91 -26.10 -4.48
C SER A 100 9.78 -26.68 -3.07
N ILE A 101 10.02 -25.86 -2.03
CA ILE A 101 9.98 -26.30 -0.63
C ILE A 101 8.58 -26.10 -0.03
N TYR A 102 7.95 -24.95 -0.29
CA TYR A 102 6.72 -24.52 0.38
C TYR A 102 5.49 -24.46 -0.54
N GLY A 103 5.65 -24.74 -1.83
CA GLY A 103 4.63 -24.50 -2.85
C GLY A 103 4.46 -23.01 -3.16
N SER A 104 3.78 -22.68 -4.26
CA SER A 104 3.58 -21.29 -4.69
C SER A 104 2.81 -20.45 -3.64
N GLU A 105 1.76 -21.00 -3.05
CA GLU A 105 0.99 -20.30 -2.01
C GLU A 105 1.79 -20.13 -0.71
N GLY A 106 2.58 -21.14 -0.32
CA GLY A 106 3.49 -21.02 0.82
C GLY A 106 4.59 -19.98 0.58
N ALA A 107 5.16 -19.91 -0.63
CA ALA A 107 6.12 -18.90 -1.01
C ALA A 107 5.52 -17.49 -0.96
N LYS A 108 4.31 -17.28 -1.50
CA LYS A 108 3.59 -16.00 -1.41
C LYS A 108 3.31 -15.60 0.03
N LEU A 109 2.86 -16.54 0.88
CA LEU A 109 2.70 -16.31 2.32
C LEU A 109 4.01 -15.84 2.95
N ILE A 110 5.11 -16.56 2.73
CA ILE A 110 6.43 -16.23 3.29
C ILE A 110 6.88 -14.84 2.84
N LEU A 111 6.72 -14.51 1.55
CA LEU A 111 7.04 -13.19 1.02
C LEU A 111 6.20 -12.10 1.69
N ALA A 112 4.88 -12.33 1.83
CA ALA A 112 3.98 -11.40 2.51
C ALA A 112 4.38 -11.17 3.98
N LEU A 113 4.70 -12.22 4.73
CA LEU A 113 5.21 -12.12 6.10
C LEU A 113 6.51 -11.32 6.19
N ASN A 114 7.31 -11.28 5.12
CA ASN A 114 8.53 -10.49 5.04
C ASN A 114 8.35 -9.13 4.35
N ARG A 115 7.12 -8.74 4.02
CA ARG A 115 6.74 -7.48 3.33
C ARG A 115 7.40 -7.35 1.95
N LEU A 116 7.57 -8.48 1.27
CA LEU A 116 8.24 -8.59 -0.02
C LEU A 116 7.25 -8.98 -1.12
N ASP A 117 7.54 -8.53 -2.34
CA ASP A 117 7.04 -9.16 -3.56
C ASP A 117 8.08 -10.15 -4.11
N GLU A 118 7.69 -10.90 -5.13
CA GLU A 118 8.55 -11.89 -5.81
C GLU A 118 9.82 -11.26 -6.41
N ALA A 119 9.69 -10.06 -7.00
CA ALA A 119 10.80 -9.35 -7.64
C ALA A 119 11.88 -8.94 -6.62
N ASN A 120 11.50 -8.72 -5.37
CA ASN A 120 12.39 -8.23 -4.32
C ASN A 120 12.91 -9.31 -3.36
N ILE A 121 12.61 -10.59 -3.57
CA ILE A 121 13.09 -11.68 -2.68
C ILE A 121 14.61 -11.61 -2.42
N ARG A 122 15.40 -11.20 -3.43
CA ARG A 122 16.86 -11.06 -3.34
C ARG A 122 17.34 -9.92 -2.44
N ARG A 123 16.47 -8.95 -2.12
CA ARG A 123 16.80 -7.86 -1.19
C ARG A 123 16.83 -8.32 0.26
N ALA A 124 16.29 -9.50 0.55
CA ALA A 124 16.39 -10.10 1.86
C ALA A 124 17.58 -11.05 1.88
N ASP A 125 18.50 -10.89 2.83
CA ASP A 125 19.54 -11.89 3.09
C ASP A 125 18.96 -13.12 3.79
N THR A 126 17.90 -12.91 4.59
CA THR A 126 17.21 -13.93 5.37
C THR A 126 15.71 -13.65 5.33
N LEU A 127 14.88 -14.67 5.19
CA LEU A 127 13.43 -14.63 5.36
C LEU A 127 13.05 -15.21 6.72
N VAL A 128 11.96 -14.71 7.28
CA VAL A 128 11.28 -15.32 8.44
C VAL A 128 10.22 -16.26 7.88
N VAL A 129 10.34 -17.54 8.18
CA VAL A 129 9.45 -18.59 7.65
C VAL A 129 8.72 -19.23 8.82
N PRO A 130 7.38 -19.32 8.79
CA PRO A 130 6.64 -20.01 9.84
C PRO A 130 6.86 -21.52 9.74
N ASP A 131 6.85 -22.20 10.89
CA ASP A 131 6.93 -23.67 11.02
C ASP A 131 5.71 -24.40 10.45
N THR A 132 4.65 -23.65 10.17
CA THR A 132 3.35 -24.12 9.69
C THR A 132 2.94 -23.25 8.52
N LEU A 133 2.38 -23.84 7.47
CA LEU A 133 1.73 -23.09 6.40
C LEU A 133 0.21 -23.11 6.62
N ALA A 134 -0.41 -21.94 6.69
CA ALA A 134 -1.84 -21.75 6.90
C ALA A 134 -2.35 -20.56 6.08
N ASN A 135 -3.63 -20.23 6.22
CA ASN A 135 -4.19 -19.02 5.63
C ASN A 135 -3.45 -17.77 6.16
N LEU A 136 -3.23 -16.76 5.32
CA LEU A 136 -2.57 -15.51 5.72
C LEU A 136 -3.25 -14.87 6.95
N LEU A 137 -4.58 -14.93 7.06
CA LEU A 137 -5.33 -14.42 8.22
C LEU A 137 -4.81 -14.98 9.54
N SER A 138 -4.33 -16.22 9.57
CA SER A 138 -3.81 -16.88 10.78
C SER A 138 -2.56 -16.21 11.37
N TYR A 139 -1.86 -15.39 10.57
CA TYR A 139 -0.69 -14.63 10.96
C TYR A 139 -0.99 -13.13 11.11
N CYS A 140 -2.28 -12.76 11.23
CA CYS A 140 -2.69 -11.38 11.40
C CYS A 140 -2.08 -10.81 12.68
N PRO A 141 -1.31 -9.71 12.59
CA PRO A 141 -0.75 -9.06 13.76
C PRO A 141 -1.73 -8.08 14.43
N TYR A 142 -2.97 -8.00 13.98
CA TYR A 142 -4.00 -7.13 14.55
C TYR A 142 -5.07 -7.95 15.28
N PRO A 143 -5.79 -7.36 16.25
CA PRO A 143 -6.93 -8.02 16.86
C PRO A 143 -7.98 -8.39 15.81
N TYR A 144 -8.51 -9.60 15.90
CA TYR A 144 -9.53 -10.09 14.96
C TYR A 144 -10.86 -9.36 15.11
N VAL A 145 -11.12 -8.79 16.28
CA VAL A 145 -12.35 -8.05 16.61
C VAL A 145 -11.99 -6.79 17.36
N ILE A 146 -12.62 -5.68 16.99
CA ILE A 146 -12.56 -4.37 17.64
C ILE A 146 -13.99 -3.99 18.01
N GLU A 147 -14.40 -4.30 19.24
CA GLU A 147 -15.78 -4.12 19.71
C GLU A 147 -16.24 -2.66 19.64
N GLN A 148 -15.33 -1.70 19.88
CA GLN A 148 -15.59 -0.26 19.79
C GLN A 148 -15.96 0.19 18.37
N ALA A 149 -15.56 -0.58 17.34
CA ALA A 149 -15.80 -0.28 15.94
C ALA A 149 -17.02 -1.04 15.36
N ARG A 150 -17.87 -1.68 16.20
CA ARG A 150 -19.01 -2.49 15.70
C ARG A 150 -20.00 -1.72 14.82
N GLU A 151 -20.18 -0.44 15.11
CA GLU A 151 -21.09 0.47 14.40
C GLU A 151 -20.43 1.16 13.21
N VAL A 152 -19.15 0.91 12.98
CA VAL A 152 -18.38 1.47 11.86
C VAL A 152 -18.46 0.46 10.71
N PRO A 153 -19.15 0.77 9.59
CA PRO A 153 -19.35 -0.20 8.52
C PRO A 153 -18.04 -0.71 7.92
N LYS A 154 -17.05 0.20 7.74
CA LYS A 154 -15.72 -0.12 7.24
C LYS A 154 -14.67 0.70 7.95
N LEU A 155 -13.56 0.09 8.35
CA LEU A 155 -12.41 0.76 8.96
C LEU A 155 -11.11 0.16 8.45
N LEU A 156 -10.17 1.00 8.03
CA LEU A 156 -8.82 0.57 7.63
C LEU A 156 -7.79 1.08 8.64
N LEU A 157 -7.01 0.16 9.19
CA LEU A 157 -5.88 0.46 10.05
C LEU A 157 -4.58 0.20 9.30
N ILE A 158 -3.59 1.09 9.42
CA ILE A 158 -2.28 0.97 8.78
C ILE A 158 -1.21 1.28 9.82
N SER A 159 -0.36 0.30 10.12
CA SER A 159 0.80 0.49 11.01
C SER A 159 2.04 0.78 10.18
N ARG A 160 2.72 1.89 10.49
CA ARG A 160 4.04 2.19 9.92
C ARG A 160 5.13 1.34 10.58
N ARG A 161 5.03 1.02 11.86
CA ARG A 161 5.97 0.16 12.60
C ARG A 161 6.07 -1.21 11.95
N ILE A 162 4.95 -1.92 11.82
CA ILE A 162 4.95 -3.31 11.35
C ILE A 162 4.73 -3.45 9.85
N GLN A 163 4.55 -2.32 9.13
CA GLN A 163 4.39 -2.30 7.68
C GLN A 163 3.28 -3.26 7.24
N ALA A 164 2.08 -3.04 7.78
CA ALA A 164 0.90 -3.84 7.47
C ALA A 164 -0.36 -2.96 7.49
N PHE A 165 -1.44 -3.48 6.90
CA PHE A 165 -2.79 -2.94 7.02
C PHE A 165 -3.73 -4.02 7.55
N ALA A 166 -4.85 -3.59 8.15
CA ALA A 166 -5.99 -4.43 8.49
C ALA A 166 -7.30 -3.70 8.17
N ALA A 167 -8.18 -4.37 7.42
CA ALA A 167 -9.50 -3.91 7.03
C ALA A 167 -10.56 -4.62 7.89
N TYR A 168 -11.48 -3.84 8.44
CA TYR A 168 -12.55 -4.29 9.32
C TYR A 168 -13.90 -3.91 8.75
N GLU A 169 -14.87 -4.80 8.87
CA GLU A 169 -16.29 -4.52 8.68
C GLU A 169 -17.03 -4.73 9.99
N ASN A 170 -17.74 -3.70 10.46
CA ASN A 170 -18.48 -3.75 11.72
C ASN A 170 -17.64 -4.28 12.90
N GLY A 171 -16.38 -3.83 12.98
CA GLY A 171 -15.42 -4.25 14.00
C GLY A 171 -14.80 -5.63 13.80
N VAL A 172 -15.19 -6.41 12.79
CA VAL A 172 -14.63 -7.74 12.51
C VAL A 172 -13.60 -7.65 11.38
N LEU A 173 -12.42 -8.24 11.59
CA LEU A 173 -11.36 -8.28 10.59
C LEU A 173 -11.83 -9.07 9.35
N VAL A 174 -11.75 -8.45 8.17
CA VAL A 174 -12.10 -9.10 6.90
C VAL A 174 -10.87 -9.34 6.02
N LYS A 175 -9.80 -8.55 6.19
CA LYS A 175 -8.54 -8.72 5.46
C LYS A 175 -7.38 -8.05 6.18
N TRP A 176 -6.19 -8.62 6.08
CA TRP A 176 -4.95 -7.92 6.38
C TRP A 176 -3.91 -8.23 5.31
N GLY A 177 -2.84 -7.44 5.26
CA GLY A 177 -1.72 -7.69 4.35
C GLY A 177 -0.52 -6.79 4.61
N PRO A 178 0.62 -7.08 3.98
CA PRO A 178 1.82 -6.28 4.10
C PRO A 178 1.68 -4.93 3.39
N THR A 179 2.40 -3.92 3.88
CA THR A 179 2.54 -2.63 3.21
C THR A 179 4.01 -2.24 3.04
N SER A 180 4.28 -1.25 2.17
CA SER A 180 5.53 -0.49 2.17
C SER A 180 5.19 1.00 2.19
N THR A 181 5.34 1.64 3.35
CA THR A 181 5.00 3.05 3.56
C THR A 181 6.14 4.00 3.14
N GLY A 182 5.98 5.29 3.45
CA GLY A 182 6.94 6.36 3.15
C GLY A 182 8.32 6.16 3.78
N ARG A 183 9.36 6.44 3.02
CA ARG A 183 10.76 6.44 3.48
C ARG A 183 11.03 7.55 4.50
N LYS A 184 12.16 7.49 5.22
CA LYS A 184 12.53 8.45 6.28
C LYS A 184 12.41 9.94 5.86
N ALA A 185 12.85 10.28 4.66
CA ALA A 185 12.80 11.65 4.15
C ALA A 185 11.39 12.12 3.73
N LYS A 186 10.46 11.19 3.52
CA LYS A 186 9.08 11.43 3.07
C LYS A 186 8.14 10.39 3.71
N PRO A 187 7.96 10.46 5.04
CA PRO A 187 7.19 9.46 5.77
C PRO A 187 5.70 9.55 5.40
N THR A 188 4.99 8.44 5.49
CA THR A 188 3.53 8.46 5.42
C THR A 188 3.00 9.22 6.64
N PRO A 189 2.08 10.18 6.47
CA PRO A 189 1.53 10.94 7.58
C PRO A 189 0.68 10.04 8.49
N GLU A 190 0.74 10.28 9.79
CA GLU A 190 -0.10 9.63 10.79
C GLU A 190 -1.35 10.47 11.08
N GLY A 191 -2.46 9.82 11.39
CA GLY A 191 -3.72 10.48 11.68
C GLY A 191 -4.94 9.70 11.22
N LEU A 192 -6.10 10.33 11.40
CA LEU A 192 -7.38 9.89 10.84
C LEU A 192 -7.60 10.57 9.49
N PHE A 193 -7.73 9.74 8.47
CA PHE A 193 -8.01 10.11 7.09
C PHE A 193 -9.30 9.43 6.62
N SER A 194 -9.62 9.57 5.34
CA SER A 194 -10.70 8.83 4.70
C SER A 194 -10.30 8.50 3.27
N ALA A 195 -10.90 7.50 2.63
CA ALA A 195 -10.74 7.34 1.19
C ALA A 195 -11.47 8.48 0.47
N ASN A 196 -10.74 9.23 -0.35
CA ASN A 196 -11.20 10.50 -0.92
C ASN A 196 -11.66 10.33 -2.37
N TRP A 197 -10.76 9.84 -3.22
CA TRP A 197 -11.00 9.58 -4.63
C TRP A 197 -10.18 8.39 -5.09
N LYS A 198 -10.66 7.72 -6.14
CA LYS A 198 -10.14 6.46 -6.64
C LYS A 198 -9.91 6.53 -8.14
N SER A 199 -8.87 5.88 -8.62
CA SER A 199 -8.66 5.61 -10.05
C SER A 199 -8.01 4.24 -10.23
N ARG A 200 -8.46 3.50 -11.24
CA ARG A 200 -7.88 2.18 -11.55
C ARG A 200 -6.41 2.30 -11.97
N LYS A 201 -6.02 3.45 -12.53
CA LYS A 201 -4.65 3.71 -13.00
C LYS A 201 -4.36 5.21 -12.96
N THR A 202 -3.34 5.61 -12.20
CA THR A 202 -2.87 7.00 -12.13
C THR A 202 -1.38 7.08 -12.41
N THR A 203 -0.92 8.13 -13.08
CA THR A 203 0.51 8.41 -13.24
C THR A 203 1.02 9.21 -12.05
N SER A 204 2.18 8.83 -11.50
CA SER A 204 2.80 9.54 -10.38
C SER A 204 3.17 10.98 -10.74
N THR A 205 2.89 11.92 -9.84
CA THR A 205 3.31 13.32 -9.95
C THR A 205 4.82 13.53 -9.70
N ILE A 206 5.51 12.50 -9.20
CA ILE A 206 6.94 12.53 -8.89
C ILE A 206 7.78 12.04 -10.06
N ASP A 207 7.26 11.06 -10.81
CA ASP A 207 7.94 10.42 -11.93
C ASP A 207 6.88 9.94 -12.92
N SER A 208 6.88 10.51 -14.12
CA SER A 208 5.89 10.21 -15.16
C SER A 208 5.99 8.79 -15.70
N SER A 209 7.08 8.07 -15.46
CA SER A 209 7.22 6.65 -15.82
C SER A 209 6.53 5.71 -14.83
N TRP A 210 6.16 6.20 -13.64
CA TRP A 210 5.56 5.37 -12.60
C TRP A 210 4.03 5.37 -12.72
N ILE A 211 3.53 4.23 -13.18
CA ILE A 211 2.10 3.91 -13.14
C ILE A 211 1.74 3.39 -11.75
N LEU A 212 0.63 3.87 -11.21
CA LEU A 212 0.07 3.53 -9.90
C LEU A 212 -1.29 2.85 -10.11
N PRO A 213 -1.35 1.51 -10.23
CA PRO A 213 -2.59 0.77 -10.36
C PRO A 213 -3.37 0.72 -9.04
N TYR A 214 -4.70 0.66 -9.15
CA TYR A 214 -5.62 0.58 -8.01
C TYR A 214 -5.38 1.70 -6.99
N TYR A 215 -5.25 2.92 -7.48
CA TYR A 215 -4.95 4.11 -6.70
C TYR A 215 -6.19 4.56 -5.94
N PHE A 216 -6.07 4.70 -4.61
CA PHE A 216 -7.06 5.43 -3.83
C PHE A 216 -6.39 6.40 -2.85
N ASN A 217 -6.70 7.68 -3.04
CA ASN A 217 -6.19 8.77 -2.24
C ASN A 217 -6.83 8.76 -0.85
N PHE A 218 -6.04 9.03 0.18
CA PHE A 218 -6.57 9.30 1.52
C PHE A 218 -6.11 10.63 2.12
N GLN A 219 -5.07 11.25 1.56
CA GLN A 219 -4.64 12.60 1.91
C GLN A 219 -4.68 13.46 0.65
N ASN A 220 -5.63 14.39 0.60
CA ASN A 220 -5.93 15.18 -0.60
C ASN A 220 -4.86 16.23 -0.94
N ARG A 221 -4.28 16.90 0.06
CA ARG A 221 -3.33 18.03 -0.13
C ARG A 221 -2.00 17.60 -0.72
N GLU A 222 -1.50 16.44 -0.31
CA GLU A 222 -0.18 15.92 -0.69
C GLU A 222 -0.28 14.73 -1.66
N GLY A 223 -1.50 14.33 -2.05
CA GLY A 223 -1.70 13.23 -2.98
C GLY A 223 -1.35 11.86 -2.41
N VAL A 224 -1.36 11.70 -1.08
CA VAL A 224 -0.98 10.43 -0.44
C VAL A 224 -2.09 9.39 -0.61
N ALA A 225 -1.71 8.22 -1.10
CA ALA A 225 -2.63 7.17 -1.50
C ALA A 225 -2.14 5.77 -1.13
N LEU A 226 -3.08 4.83 -1.18
CA LEU A 226 -2.81 3.40 -1.27
C LEU A 226 -2.85 2.98 -2.74
N HIS A 227 -1.91 2.15 -3.18
CA HIS A 227 -1.88 1.64 -4.55
C HIS A 227 -0.97 0.41 -4.69
N GLN A 228 -1.11 -0.32 -5.79
CA GLN A 228 -0.18 -1.39 -6.15
C GLN A 228 1.19 -0.77 -6.47
N PHE A 229 2.26 -1.35 -5.93
CA PHE A 229 3.63 -1.06 -6.37
C PHE A 229 4.61 -2.11 -5.82
N SER A 230 5.89 -1.93 -6.15
CA SER A 230 6.97 -2.77 -5.65
C SER A 230 7.08 -2.77 -4.12
N MET A 231 7.25 -3.96 -3.54
CA MET A 231 7.32 -4.26 -2.11
C MET A 231 8.72 -4.75 -1.73
N PRO A 232 9.64 -3.87 -1.27
CA PRO A 232 11.04 -4.22 -1.07
C PRO A 232 11.37 -4.71 0.35
N GLY A 233 10.37 -4.92 1.21
CA GLY A 233 10.57 -5.34 2.60
C GLY A 233 11.11 -4.23 3.50
N TYR A 234 10.71 -2.98 3.28
CA TYR A 234 10.95 -1.80 4.15
C TYR A 234 10.18 -0.58 3.63
N PRO A 235 9.99 0.49 4.42
CA PRO A 235 9.36 1.72 3.94
C PRO A 235 10.21 2.40 2.86
N ALA A 236 9.70 2.46 1.63
CA ALA A 236 10.45 2.90 0.46
C ALA A 236 9.75 3.97 -0.40
N SER A 237 8.49 4.28 -0.12
CA SER A 237 7.71 5.17 -0.98
C SER A 237 7.99 6.66 -0.71
N HIS A 238 7.41 7.52 -1.53
CA HIS A 238 7.30 8.95 -1.28
C HIS A 238 5.94 9.25 -0.63
N ALA A 239 5.81 8.94 0.66
CA ALA A 239 4.60 9.00 1.48
C ALA A 239 3.47 8.00 1.18
N CYS A 240 3.24 7.54 -0.06
CA CYS A 240 2.17 6.58 -0.36
C CYS A 240 2.32 5.23 0.40
N VAL A 241 1.24 4.47 0.51
CA VAL A 241 1.26 3.11 1.05
C VAL A 241 1.21 2.13 -0.13
N ARG A 242 2.33 1.45 -0.36
CA ARG A 242 2.43 0.44 -1.41
C ARG A 242 1.86 -0.88 -0.92
N LEU A 243 1.20 -1.58 -1.82
CA LEU A 243 0.52 -2.85 -1.57
C LEU A 243 0.92 -3.88 -2.62
N LEU A 244 0.79 -5.16 -2.27
CA LEU A 244 0.74 -6.24 -3.26
C LEU A 244 -0.47 -6.03 -4.18
N GLU A 245 -0.38 -6.50 -5.43
CA GLU A 245 -1.43 -6.26 -6.42
C GLU A 245 -2.81 -6.77 -5.99
N ALA A 246 -2.88 -7.99 -5.48
CA ALA A 246 -4.13 -8.58 -5.00
C ALA A 246 -4.75 -7.75 -3.85
N ASP A 247 -3.92 -7.22 -2.96
CA ASP A 247 -4.36 -6.39 -1.83
C ASP A 247 -4.82 -5.01 -2.30
N ALA A 248 -4.08 -4.39 -3.22
CA ALA A 248 -4.43 -3.10 -3.81
C ALA A 248 -5.77 -3.18 -4.55
N LYS A 249 -5.94 -4.20 -5.39
CA LYS A 249 -7.20 -4.45 -6.12
C LYS A 249 -8.36 -4.67 -5.16
N TRP A 250 -8.18 -5.52 -4.15
CA TRP A 250 -9.23 -5.78 -3.16
C TRP A 250 -9.62 -4.51 -2.40
N LEU A 251 -8.65 -3.79 -1.84
CA LEU A 251 -8.90 -2.56 -1.09
C LEU A 251 -9.52 -1.48 -1.96
N TYR A 252 -9.12 -1.39 -3.24
CA TYR A 252 -9.74 -0.50 -4.19
C TYR A 252 -11.23 -0.78 -4.30
N TYR A 253 -11.70 -2.00 -4.51
CA TYR A 253 -13.14 -2.25 -4.61
C TYR A 253 -13.88 -2.20 -3.27
N TRP A 254 -13.22 -2.58 -2.19
CA TRP A 254 -13.79 -2.58 -0.84
C TRP A 254 -14.01 -1.16 -0.28
N ALA A 255 -13.05 -0.26 -0.46
CA ALA A 255 -13.09 1.08 0.12
C ALA A 255 -14.08 2.01 -0.60
N GLU A 256 -14.80 2.80 0.18
CA GLU A 256 -15.75 3.79 -0.29
C GLU A 256 -15.10 5.17 -0.35
N GLN A 257 -15.27 5.88 -1.47
CA GLN A 257 -14.75 7.24 -1.63
C GLN A 257 -15.71 8.30 -1.05
N TRP A 258 -15.30 9.56 -1.10
CA TRP A 258 -16.16 10.69 -0.73
C TRP A 258 -17.43 10.73 -1.56
N ILE A 259 -18.50 11.23 -0.93
CA ILE A 259 -19.69 11.68 -1.63
C ILE A 259 -19.55 13.18 -1.82
N LEU A 260 -19.61 13.62 -3.07
CA LEU A 260 -19.53 15.03 -3.45
C LEU A 260 -20.90 15.53 -3.92
N SER A 261 -21.19 16.80 -3.65
CA SER A 261 -22.28 17.52 -4.31
C SER A 261 -21.93 17.80 -5.77
N ASP A 262 -22.92 18.26 -6.55
CA ASP A 262 -22.73 18.66 -7.95
C ASP A 262 -21.70 19.81 -8.10
N GLU A 263 -21.56 20.63 -7.07
CA GLU A 263 -20.57 21.72 -6.97
C GLU A 263 -19.16 21.24 -6.54
N GLY A 264 -18.99 19.93 -6.33
CA GLY A 264 -17.72 19.33 -5.90
C GLY A 264 -17.40 19.48 -4.41
N LYS A 265 -18.35 19.92 -3.59
CA LYS A 265 -18.19 20.00 -2.12
C LYS A 265 -18.34 18.62 -1.49
N VAL A 266 -17.53 18.31 -0.48
CA VAL A 266 -17.67 17.06 0.29
C VAL A 266 -18.95 17.09 1.10
N GLU A 267 -19.89 16.20 0.78
CA GLU A 267 -21.13 15.98 1.53
C GLU A 267 -20.95 14.91 2.61
N ALA A 268 -20.19 13.86 2.29
CA ALA A 268 -19.82 12.82 3.24
C ALA A 268 -18.44 12.24 2.95
N TYR A 269 -17.72 11.91 4.01
CA TYR A 269 -16.44 11.23 3.92
C TYR A 269 -16.62 9.75 3.51
N GLY A 270 -15.56 9.17 2.97
CA GLY A 270 -15.48 7.77 2.59
C GLY A 270 -15.05 6.87 3.76
N THR A 271 -14.54 5.68 3.46
CA THR A 271 -14.05 4.74 4.46
C THR A 271 -12.98 5.40 5.35
N PRO A 272 -13.13 5.43 6.69
CA PRO A 272 -12.12 5.95 7.60
C PRO A 272 -10.83 5.11 7.55
N ILE A 273 -9.69 5.82 7.56
CA ILE A 273 -8.36 5.22 7.49
C ILE A 273 -7.51 5.80 8.61
N ILE A 274 -7.03 4.96 9.52
CA ILE A 274 -6.12 5.37 10.59
C ILE A 274 -4.72 4.89 10.23
N VAL A 275 -3.81 5.83 10.01
CA VAL A 275 -2.37 5.55 9.93
C VAL A 275 -1.77 5.89 11.28
N PHE A 276 -1.06 4.97 11.92
CA PHE A 276 -0.54 5.15 13.27
C PHE A 276 0.87 4.58 13.41
N ASP A 277 1.46 4.83 14.59
CA ASP A 277 2.76 4.36 15.09
C ASP A 277 3.97 4.68 14.20
N GLU A 278 5.20 4.43 14.63
CA GLU A 278 6.40 4.86 13.91
C GLU A 278 7.33 3.71 13.51
N TYR A 279 7.80 3.75 12.26
CA TYR A 279 8.90 2.89 11.81
C TYR A 279 10.26 3.43 12.24
N ARG A 280 11.00 2.66 13.06
CA ARG A 280 12.33 3.03 13.54
C ARG A 280 13.40 2.78 12.47
N PHE A 281 13.64 3.75 11.60
CA PHE A 281 14.68 3.67 10.56
C PHE A 281 16.08 3.40 11.12
N GLY A 282 16.83 2.53 10.46
CA GLY A 282 18.18 2.11 10.89
C GLY A 282 18.20 1.08 12.03
N LYS A 283 17.04 0.69 12.56
CA LYS A 283 16.91 -0.42 13.50
C LYS A 283 16.52 -1.71 12.77
N ARG A 284 16.59 -2.83 13.49
CA ARG A 284 16.14 -4.14 13.00
C ARG A 284 14.68 -4.06 12.56
N LYS A 285 14.38 -4.59 11.37
CA LYS A 285 13.01 -4.65 10.81
C LYS A 285 12.10 -5.41 11.79
N PRO A 286 10.92 -4.90 12.18
CA PRO A 286 10.15 -5.50 13.28
C PRO A 286 9.77 -6.98 13.09
N TRP A 287 9.40 -7.39 11.88
CA TRP A 287 9.08 -8.79 11.60
C TRP A 287 10.27 -9.74 11.72
N LYS A 288 11.52 -9.24 11.79
CA LYS A 288 12.68 -10.09 12.09
C LYS A 288 12.71 -10.53 13.55
N ASN A 289 11.99 -9.85 14.44
CA ASN A 289 11.91 -10.23 15.85
C ASN A 289 10.99 -11.44 16.07
N LEU A 290 10.25 -11.88 15.04
CA LEU A 290 9.44 -13.10 15.04
C LEU A 290 10.27 -14.37 15.26
N LEU A 291 11.57 -14.33 14.94
CA LEU A 291 12.48 -15.45 15.18
C LEU A 291 12.73 -15.69 16.67
N GLU A 292 12.58 -14.64 17.50
CA GLU A 292 12.80 -14.68 18.94
C GLU A 292 11.49 -14.67 19.73
N ASN A 293 10.49 -13.93 19.26
CA ASN A 293 9.17 -13.82 19.88
C ASN A 293 8.07 -13.81 18.81
N PRO A 294 7.18 -14.82 18.75
CA PRO A 294 6.15 -14.91 17.72
C PRO A 294 5.12 -13.78 17.77
N ASP A 295 5.00 -13.09 18.91
CA ASP A 295 4.09 -11.95 19.11
C ASP A 295 4.77 -10.59 18.90
N ALA A 296 6.03 -10.56 18.46
CA ALA A 296 6.85 -9.34 18.42
C ALA A 296 6.31 -8.21 17.53
N ILE A 297 5.37 -8.52 16.63
CA ILE A 297 4.75 -7.53 15.74
C ILE A 297 3.26 -7.33 16.04
N ASN A 298 2.72 -7.91 17.10
CA ASN A 298 1.31 -7.73 17.42
C ASN A 298 1.04 -6.24 17.71
N VAL A 299 -0.09 -5.77 17.20
CA VAL A 299 -0.74 -4.53 17.60
C VAL A 299 -1.62 -4.89 18.78
N THR A 300 -1.27 -4.36 19.94
CA THR A 300 -1.90 -4.72 21.21
C THR A 300 -3.30 -4.12 21.34
N ASP A 301 -4.14 -4.73 22.17
CA ASP A 301 -5.47 -4.19 22.49
C ASP A 301 -5.39 -2.78 23.09
N ASN A 302 -4.32 -2.48 23.84
CA ASN A 302 -4.07 -1.13 24.38
C ASN A 302 -3.74 -0.12 23.27
N GLU A 303 -2.95 -0.50 22.27
CA GLU A 303 -2.70 0.36 21.10
C GLU A 303 -4.02 0.62 20.35
N ILE A 304 -4.83 -0.42 20.12
CA ILE A 304 -6.14 -0.27 19.47
C ILE A 304 -7.08 0.61 20.31
N GLN A 305 -7.18 0.38 21.62
CA GLN A 305 -8.00 1.17 22.54
C GLN A 305 -7.63 2.64 22.45
N ALA A 306 -6.33 2.99 22.49
CA ALA A 306 -5.87 4.36 22.38
C ALA A 306 -6.25 5.01 21.03
N LEU A 307 -6.20 4.25 19.92
CA LEU A 307 -6.66 4.74 18.61
C LEU A 307 -8.17 4.97 18.59
N MET A 308 -8.95 4.04 19.16
CA MET A 308 -10.40 4.14 19.20
C MET A 308 -10.83 5.32 20.09
N ASP A 309 -10.26 5.48 21.28
CA ASP A 309 -10.55 6.61 22.16
C ASP A 309 -10.29 7.96 21.49
N LYS A 310 -9.20 8.03 20.72
CA LYS A 310 -8.80 9.25 20.03
C LYS A 310 -9.67 9.59 18.82
N TYR A 311 -10.02 8.60 17.99
CA TYR A 311 -10.59 8.85 16.67
C TYR A 311 -12.07 8.46 16.52
N MET A 312 -12.61 7.62 17.40
CA MET A 312 -13.98 7.13 17.30
C MET A 312 -15.04 8.25 17.35
N PRO A 313 -14.91 9.33 18.16
CA PRO A 313 -15.89 10.42 18.14
C PRO A 313 -16.07 11.02 16.73
N THR A 314 -14.96 11.32 16.05
CA THR A 314 -14.98 11.85 14.68
C THR A 314 -15.45 10.79 13.66
N ILE A 315 -15.08 9.53 13.84
CA ILE A 315 -15.52 8.45 12.94
C ILE A 315 -17.05 8.29 13.01
N LYS A 316 -17.63 8.27 14.20
CA LYS A 316 -19.08 8.14 14.38
C LYS A 316 -19.85 9.29 13.72
N GLU A 317 -19.40 10.52 13.93
CA GLU A 317 -19.97 11.70 13.26
C GLU A 317 -19.97 11.54 11.73
N ARG A 318 -18.84 11.10 11.15
CA ARG A 318 -18.72 10.89 9.70
C ARG A 318 -19.59 9.75 9.18
N VAL A 319 -19.72 8.66 9.95
CA VAL A 319 -20.57 7.51 9.61
C VAL A 319 -22.03 7.92 9.60
N GLU A 320 -22.50 8.61 10.63
CA GLU A 320 -23.89 9.10 10.68
C GLU A 320 -24.15 10.09 9.54
N LYS A 321 -23.23 11.03 9.29
CA LYS A 321 -23.39 11.97 8.17
C LYS A 321 -23.50 11.27 6.83
N ARG A 322 -22.71 10.22 6.61
CA ARG A 322 -22.76 9.42 5.38
C ARG A 322 -24.09 8.69 5.23
N LYS A 323 -24.64 8.13 6.32
CA LYS A 323 -25.95 7.48 6.32
C LYS A 323 -27.05 8.46 5.91
N GLU A 324 -27.08 9.66 6.51
CA GLU A 324 -28.04 10.71 6.16
C GLU A 324 -28.00 11.06 4.67
N VAL A 325 -26.80 11.27 4.11
CA VAL A 325 -26.62 11.62 2.69
C VAL A 325 -27.09 10.51 1.77
N LEU A 326 -26.80 9.25 2.11
CA LEU A 326 -27.24 8.10 1.31
C LEU A 326 -28.77 7.91 1.37
N MET A 327 -29.38 8.09 2.55
CA MET A 327 -30.85 8.04 2.69
C MET A 327 -31.51 9.13 1.84
N ALA A 328 -31.06 10.38 1.96
CA ALA A 328 -31.62 11.50 1.19
C ALA A 328 -31.52 11.29 -0.34
N ARG A 329 -30.42 10.69 -0.83
CA ARG A 329 -30.26 10.37 -2.26
C ARG A 329 -31.22 9.27 -2.71
N LYS A 330 -31.39 8.23 -1.90
CA LYS A 330 -32.31 7.13 -2.19
C LYS A 330 -33.77 7.59 -2.21
N ASP A 331 -34.15 8.45 -1.29
CA ASP A 331 -35.51 9.03 -1.25
C ASP A 331 -35.78 9.87 -2.49
N LYS A 332 -34.79 10.67 -2.94
CA LYS A 332 -34.89 11.45 -4.17
C LYS A 332 -35.01 10.56 -5.42
N GLU A 333 -34.18 9.54 -5.55
CA GLU A 333 -34.27 8.57 -6.66
C GLU A 333 -35.64 7.86 -6.69
N THR A 334 -36.20 7.53 -5.52
CA THR A 334 -37.53 6.89 -5.42
C THR A 334 -38.64 7.85 -5.87
N GLN A 335 -38.57 9.12 -5.45
CA GLN A 335 -39.54 10.15 -5.88
C GLN A 335 -39.48 10.42 -7.38
N ASP A 336 -38.28 10.46 -7.97
CA ASP A 336 -38.09 10.68 -9.41
C ASP A 336 -38.65 9.50 -10.24
N LEU A 337 -38.57 8.26 -9.71
CA LEU A 337 -39.13 7.07 -10.34
C LEU A 337 -40.67 6.98 -10.25
N GLU A 338 -41.28 7.56 -9.21
CA GLU A 338 -42.74 7.60 -9.07
C GLU A 338 -43.41 8.69 -9.94
N GLN A 339 -42.63 9.64 -10.46
CA GLN A 339 -43.10 10.75 -11.31
C GLN A 339 -42.98 10.46 -12.82
N HIS A 340 -42.42 9.31 -13.21
CA HIS A 340 -42.23 8.87 -14.59
C HIS A 340 -42.88 7.49 -14.81
#